data_AF-A0A077KLV2-F1
#
_entry.id   AF-A0A077KLV2-F1
#
_cell.length_a   1.000
_cell.length_b   1.000
_cell.length_c   1.000
_cell.angle_alpha   90.00
_cell.angle_beta   90.00
_cell.angle_gamma   90.00
#
_symmetry.space_group_name_H-M   'P 1'
#
loop_
_entity.id
_entity.type
_entity.pdbx_description
1 polymer ?
#
loop_
_entity_poly.entity_id
_entity_poly.type
_entity_poly.pdbx_seq_one_letter_code
_entity_poly.pdbx_strand_id
1 'polypeptide(L)'
;MTIQDLKNKNLLLFEAISGSRAFGLATETSDTDIRGVYYLPKKDFFGLNYIPQISNETNDITYYEIGRFVELLQKNNPNILEVLASPEDCILYTHPLMDLLKSEDFLSKLCKDTFAGYAVSQIKKAKGLHKKILNPIDKERKSILDFCFILDGQGSVSLKKWLSEHGKVQEKCGLTAIDHTKGMFALFYDDSQTLGYKGIIQHEEANQVSVSSVPKDKRPEAYLFSNLDAYSTYCKDYREYWKWVEERNEDRYNVNQTHGQNYDSKNMMHTIRLLQSCEQIFRNHSLQIRVNNRDELLDIKAGNWSYEAIVEKAENLIESIEHHHSLSLLPESPDLEKTTKILVQIREQLYGKS
;
A
#
# COMPACT_ATOMS: atom_id res chain seq x y z
N MET A 1 -13.30 -20.59 7.74
CA MET A 1 -14.52 -19.88 8.15
C MET A 1 -14.59 -18.60 7.34
N THR A 2 -15.70 -18.37 6.66
CA THR A 2 -15.96 -17.20 5.81
C THR A 2 -16.95 -16.25 6.47
N ILE A 3 -17.13 -15.05 5.92
CA ILE A 3 -18.19 -14.11 6.35
C ILE A 3 -19.57 -14.76 6.26
N GLN A 4 -19.84 -15.54 5.21
CA GLN A 4 -21.11 -16.25 5.05
C GLN A 4 -21.31 -17.31 6.14
N ASP A 5 -20.24 -18.03 6.52
CA ASP A 5 -20.30 -18.99 7.62
C ASP A 5 -20.70 -18.33 8.95
N LEU A 6 -20.16 -17.13 9.22
CA LEU A 6 -20.48 -16.38 10.44
C LEU A 6 -21.97 -16.01 10.49
N LYS A 7 -22.52 -15.50 9.38
CA LYS A 7 -23.94 -15.15 9.26
C LYS A 7 -24.83 -16.37 9.41
N ASN A 8 -24.52 -17.46 8.69
CA ASN A 8 -25.31 -18.70 8.73
C ASN A 8 -25.32 -19.36 10.12
N LYS A 9 -24.25 -19.21 10.90
CA LYS A 9 -24.11 -19.78 12.25
C LYS A 9 -24.52 -18.83 13.37
N ASN A 10 -25.07 -17.65 13.04
CA ASN A 10 -25.45 -16.61 14.01
C ASN A 10 -24.30 -16.20 14.96
N LEU A 11 -23.08 -16.10 14.42
CA LEU A 11 -21.87 -15.76 15.18
C LEU A 11 -21.55 -14.26 15.20
N LEU A 12 -22.45 -13.43 14.67
CA LEU A 12 -22.28 -12.00 14.52
C LEU A 12 -22.71 -11.26 15.79
N LEU A 13 -21.93 -10.26 16.19
CA LEU A 13 -22.23 -9.34 17.29
C LEU A 13 -22.51 -7.92 16.80
N PHE A 14 -21.89 -7.50 15.71
CA PHE A 14 -22.04 -6.16 15.15
C PHE A 14 -21.76 -6.15 13.66
N GLU A 15 -22.46 -5.33 12.91
CA GLU A 15 -22.18 -5.06 11.49
C GLU A 15 -22.65 -3.64 11.16
N ALA A 16 -21.78 -2.85 10.55
CA ALA A 16 -22.07 -1.47 10.16
C ALA A 16 -21.39 -1.09 8.85
N ILE A 17 -22.03 -0.16 8.12
CA ILE A 17 -21.42 0.57 7.01
C ILE A 17 -20.36 1.51 7.59
N SER A 18 -19.18 1.51 6.98
CA SER A 18 -18.03 2.32 7.38
C SER A 18 -17.53 3.18 6.21
N GLY A 19 -16.36 3.80 6.37
CA GLY A 19 -15.72 4.55 5.29
C GLY A 19 -16.54 5.76 4.83
N SER A 20 -16.41 6.13 3.56
CA SER A 20 -16.94 7.42 3.06
C SER A 20 -18.44 7.61 3.31
N ARG A 21 -19.23 6.54 3.30
CA ARG A 21 -20.67 6.57 3.61
C ARG A 21 -20.95 6.95 5.06
N ALA A 22 -20.29 6.31 6.02
CA ALA A 22 -20.44 6.64 7.45
C ALA A 22 -20.07 8.10 7.72
N PHE A 23 -18.99 8.58 7.11
CA PHE A 23 -18.53 9.96 7.26
C PHE A 23 -19.38 11.00 6.52
N GLY A 24 -20.35 10.61 5.69
CA GLY A 24 -21.12 11.54 4.86
C GLY A 24 -20.36 12.09 3.64
N LEU A 25 -19.25 11.45 3.28
CA LEU A 25 -18.35 11.80 2.17
C LEU A 25 -18.56 10.95 0.91
N ALA A 26 -19.63 10.15 0.89
CA ALA A 26 -19.93 9.31 -0.26
C ALA A 26 -20.32 10.15 -1.50
N THR A 27 -19.82 9.71 -2.65
CA THR A 27 -20.19 10.18 -4.00
C THR A 27 -20.86 9.03 -4.75
N GLU A 28 -21.40 9.27 -5.95
CA GLU A 28 -22.06 8.23 -6.75
C GLU A 28 -21.14 7.03 -7.04
N THR A 29 -19.84 7.28 -7.18
CA THR A 29 -18.79 6.27 -7.40
C THR A 29 -18.21 5.68 -6.12
N SER A 30 -18.71 6.05 -4.93
CA SER A 30 -18.18 5.51 -3.69
C SER A 30 -18.52 4.03 -3.53
N ASP A 31 -17.52 3.26 -3.13
CA ASP A 31 -17.60 1.91 -2.60
C ASP A 31 -18.38 1.88 -1.26
N THR A 32 -18.79 0.67 -0.86
CA THR A 32 -19.43 0.44 0.44
C THR A 32 -18.53 -0.45 1.27
N ASP A 33 -17.85 0.15 2.24
CA ASP A 33 -17.09 -0.59 3.24
C ASP A 33 -18.03 -1.10 4.34
N ILE A 34 -17.91 -2.37 4.70
CA ILE A 34 -18.61 -2.97 5.83
C ILE A 34 -17.59 -3.48 6.85
N ARG A 35 -17.83 -3.16 8.11
CA ARG A 35 -17.05 -3.67 9.23
C ARG A 35 -17.97 -4.37 10.21
N GLY A 36 -17.46 -5.40 10.86
CA GLY A 36 -18.25 -6.21 11.77
C GLY A 36 -17.44 -6.82 12.88
N VAL A 37 -18.15 -7.29 13.89
CA VAL A 37 -17.59 -7.97 15.06
C VAL A 37 -18.28 -9.32 15.19
N TYR A 38 -17.50 -10.38 15.36
CA TYR A 38 -18.00 -11.73 15.54
C TYR A 38 -17.35 -12.40 16.76
N TYR A 39 -17.87 -13.56 17.12
CA TYR A 39 -17.21 -14.45 18.08
C TYR A 39 -17.02 -15.83 17.46
N LEU A 40 -15.99 -16.54 17.91
CA LEU A 40 -15.71 -17.89 17.42
C LEU A 40 -16.56 -18.94 18.13
N PRO A 41 -16.89 -20.07 17.49
CA PRO A 41 -17.43 -21.22 18.20
C PRO A 41 -16.52 -21.63 19.35
N LYS A 42 -17.10 -22.08 20.47
CA LYS A 42 -16.37 -22.46 21.70
C LYS A 42 -15.17 -23.37 21.41
N LYS A 43 -15.33 -24.40 20.56
CA LYS A 43 -14.23 -25.32 20.23
C LYS A 43 -13.08 -24.65 19.49
N ASP A 44 -13.36 -23.68 18.63
CA ASP A 44 -12.34 -22.97 17.86
C ASP A 44 -11.62 -21.93 18.73
N PHE A 45 -12.38 -21.22 19.59
CA PHE A 45 -11.85 -20.23 20.52
C PHE A 45 -10.95 -20.84 21.60
N PHE A 46 -11.38 -21.93 22.24
CA PHE A 46 -10.60 -22.63 23.27
C PHE A 46 -9.53 -23.56 22.68
N GLY A 47 -9.67 -23.93 21.41
CA GLY A 47 -8.71 -24.76 20.68
C GLY A 47 -7.58 -23.96 20.05
N LEU A 48 -6.93 -24.56 19.04
CA LEU A 48 -5.81 -23.95 18.31
C LEU A 48 -6.22 -23.31 16.98
N ASN A 49 -7.53 -23.15 16.72
CA ASN A 49 -8.09 -22.67 15.46
C ASN A 49 -8.57 -21.21 15.56
N TYR A 50 -7.85 -20.37 16.31
CA TYR A 50 -8.22 -18.97 16.51
C TYR A 50 -8.05 -18.16 15.21
N ILE A 51 -9.14 -17.54 14.77
CA ILE A 51 -9.16 -16.64 13.61
C ILE A 51 -9.47 -15.23 14.13
N PRO A 52 -8.50 -14.29 14.12
CA PRO A 52 -8.69 -12.94 14.68
C PRO A 52 -9.49 -12.01 13.76
N GLN A 53 -9.45 -12.24 12.45
CA GLN A 53 -10.02 -11.36 11.44
C GLN A 53 -10.34 -12.17 10.18
N ILE A 54 -11.45 -11.81 9.51
CA ILE A 54 -11.84 -12.36 8.21
C ILE A 54 -12.19 -11.19 7.27
N SER A 55 -11.67 -11.21 6.05
CA SER A 55 -12.01 -10.25 4.99
C SER A 55 -12.56 -10.96 3.75
N ASN A 56 -13.35 -10.25 2.94
CA ASN A 56 -13.62 -10.67 1.57
C ASN A 56 -12.39 -10.39 0.67
N GLU A 57 -12.44 -10.84 -0.59
CA GLU A 57 -11.31 -10.73 -1.53
C GLU A 57 -10.88 -9.28 -1.79
N THR A 58 -11.82 -8.34 -1.82
CA THR A 58 -11.56 -6.92 -2.06
C THR A 58 -11.17 -6.14 -0.79
N ASN A 59 -11.35 -6.74 0.40
CA ASN A 59 -11.22 -6.11 1.73
C ASN A 59 -12.24 -4.98 2.04
N ASP A 60 -13.26 -4.82 1.20
CA ASP A 60 -14.37 -3.89 1.48
C ASP A 60 -15.19 -4.39 2.67
N ILE A 61 -15.24 -5.70 2.90
CA ILE A 61 -15.90 -6.32 4.06
C ILE A 61 -14.85 -6.96 4.95
N THR A 62 -14.75 -6.50 6.20
CA THR A 62 -13.77 -7.02 7.17
C THR A 62 -14.37 -7.13 8.55
N TYR A 63 -14.40 -8.34 9.10
CA TYR A 63 -14.91 -8.61 10.44
C TYR A 63 -13.78 -9.01 11.39
N TYR A 64 -13.92 -8.62 12.65
CA TYR A 64 -12.95 -8.87 13.72
C TYR A 64 -13.56 -9.76 14.78
N GLU A 65 -12.79 -10.71 15.29
CA GLU A 65 -13.20 -11.45 16.50
C GLU A 65 -13.24 -10.48 17.69
N ILE A 66 -14.21 -10.63 18.60
CA ILE A 66 -14.48 -9.68 19.69
C ILE A 66 -13.26 -9.37 20.57
N GLY A 67 -12.41 -10.35 20.87
CA GLY A 67 -11.16 -10.15 21.58
C GLY A 67 -10.15 -9.37 20.75
N ARG A 68 -10.02 -9.67 19.44
CA ARG A 68 -9.19 -8.85 18.52
C ARG A 68 -9.70 -7.41 18.42
N PHE A 69 -11.02 -7.21 18.37
CA PHE A 69 -11.65 -5.90 18.33
C PHE A 69 -11.30 -5.09 19.59
N VAL A 70 -11.49 -5.67 20.79
CA VAL A 70 -11.14 -5.03 22.07
C VAL A 70 -9.63 -4.76 22.19
N GLU A 71 -8.77 -5.68 21.73
CA GLU A 71 -7.31 -5.48 21.69
C GLU A 71 -6.93 -4.25 20.85
N LEU A 72 -7.58 -4.05 19.71
CA LEU A 72 -7.32 -2.91 18.84
C LEU A 72 -7.89 -1.59 19.39
N LEU A 73 -9.05 -1.63 20.06
CA LEU A 73 -9.59 -0.48 20.80
C LEU A 73 -8.64 -0.04 21.92
N GLN A 74 -8.08 -1.00 22.66
CA GLN A 74 -7.06 -0.78 23.69
C GLN A 74 -5.80 -0.09 23.16
N LYS A 75 -5.48 -0.32 21.88
CA LYS A 75 -4.38 0.35 21.17
C LYS A 75 -4.81 1.66 20.49
N ASN A 76 -6.03 2.16 20.76
CA ASN A 76 -6.61 3.34 20.11
C ASN A 76 -6.47 3.32 18.58
N ASN A 77 -6.70 2.15 17.98
CA ASN A 77 -6.67 2.03 16.53
C ASN A 77 -7.79 2.90 15.91
N PRO A 78 -7.47 3.88 15.06
CA PRO A 78 -8.46 4.83 14.54
C PRO A 78 -9.65 4.14 13.86
N ASN A 79 -9.37 3.17 12.99
CA ASN A 79 -10.42 2.47 12.24
C ASN A 79 -11.38 1.70 13.16
N ILE A 80 -10.87 1.15 14.27
CA ILE A 80 -11.69 0.35 15.18
C ILE A 80 -12.50 1.24 16.13
N LEU A 81 -11.92 2.35 16.59
CA LEU A 81 -12.67 3.39 17.30
C LEU A 81 -13.80 3.94 16.43
N GLU A 82 -13.54 4.18 15.15
CA GLU A 82 -14.55 4.63 14.19
C GLU A 82 -15.69 3.61 14.01
N VAL A 83 -15.39 2.30 14.00
CA VAL A 83 -16.40 1.25 13.94
C VAL A 83 -17.24 1.20 15.21
N LEU A 84 -16.63 1.31 16.39
CA LEU A 84 -17.37 1.34 17.66
C LEU A 84 -18.30 2.57 17.75
N ALA A 85 -17.86 3.70 17.21
CA ALA A 85 -18.62 4.96 17.19
C ALA A 85 -19.52 5.11 15.95
N SER A 86 -19.85 4.02 15.24
CA SER A 86 -20.66 4.07 14.01
C SER A 86 -22.01 4.78 14.24
N PRO A 87 -22.45 5.67 13.33
CA PRO A 87 -23.78 6.29 13.40
C PRO A 87 -24.91 5.26 13.35
N GLU A 88 -26.03 5.52 14.03
CA GLU A 88 -27.18 4.60 14.11
C GLU A 88 -27.72 4.19 12.74
N ASP A 89 -27.80 5.13 11.79
CA ASP A 89 -28.28 4.88 10.43
C ASP A 89 -27.31 4.03 9.58
N CYS A 90 -26.07 3.84 10.05
CA CYS A 90 -25.07 3.00 9.42
C CYS A 90 -25.01 1.59 10.04
N ILE A 91 -25.64 1.35 11.19
CA ILE A 91 -25.64 0.04 11.86
C ILE A 91 -26.63 -0.88 11.15
N LEU A 92 -26.11 -1.99 10.60
CA LEU A 92 -26.90 -3.02 9.92
C LEU A 92 -27.38 -4.10 10.90
N TYR A 93 -26.58 -4.38 11.92
CA TYR A 93 -26.91 -5.33 12.98
C TYR A 93 -26.12 -5.02 14.26
N THR A 94 -26.77 -5.15 15.41
CA THR A 94 -26.11 -5.08 16.72
C THR A 94 -26.72 -6.09 17.69
N HIS A 95 -25.87 -6.82 18.39
CA HIS A 95 -26.25 -7.72 19.47
C HIS A 95 -26.18 -6.96 20.80
N PRO A 96 -27.09 -7.19 21.78
CA PRO A 96 -27.10 -6.47 23.06
C PRO A 96 -25.79 -6.50 23.86
N LEU A 97 -24.93 -7.49 23.62
CA LEU A 97 -23.59 -7.56 24.22
C LEU A 97 -22.66 -6.44 23.78
N MET A 98 -22.88 -5.86 22.61
CA MET A 98 -22.11 -4.71 22.12
C MET A 98 -22.39 -3.46 22.95
N ASP A 99 -23.55 -3.36 23.60
CA ASP A 99 -23.88 -2.22 24.47
C ASP A 99 -22.94 -2.13 25.69
N LEU A 100 -22.23 -3.21 26.04
CA LEU A 100 -21.23 -3.22 27.10
C LEU A 100 -19.93 -2.50 26.71
N LEU A 101 -19.67 -2.31 25.41
CA LEU A 101 -18.50 -1.59 24.92
C LEU A 101 -18.90 -0.14 24.66
N LYS A 102 -18.34 0.79 25.45
CA LYS A 102 -18.57 2.23 25.32
C LYS A 102 -17.33 2.91 24.78
N SER A 103 -17.48 3.81 23.81
CA SER A 103 -16.35 4.50 23.17
C SER A 103 -15.50 5.25 24.19
N GLU A 104 -16.14 5.83 25.21
CA GLU A 104 -15.53 6.59 26.30
C GLU A 104 -14.57 5.74 27.13
N ASP A 105 -14.79 4.42 27.21
CA ASP A 105 -13.90 3.49 27.93
C ASP A 105 -12.56 3.30 27.20
N PHE A 106 -12.50 3.65 25.92
CA PHE A 106 -11.34 3.49 25.07
C PHE A 106 -10.67 4.81 24.69
N LEU A 107 -11.28 5.98 24.84
CA LEU A 107 -10.61 7.23 24.49
C LEU A 107 -9.48 7.55 25.48
N SER A 108 -8.28 7.80 24.95
CA SER A 108 -7.09 8.10 25.75
C SER A 108 -6.14 9.03 24.98
N LYS A 109 -5.11 9.54 25.67
CA LYS A 109 -4.05 10.35 25.06
C LYS A 109 -3.24 9.62 23.97
N LEU A 110 -3.26 8.28 23.95
CA LEU A 110 -2.70 7.48 22.85
C LEU A 110 -3.30 7.83 21.49
N CYS A 111 -4.53 8.38 21.44
CA CYS A 111 -5.15 8.85 20.20
C CYS A 111 -4.27 9.87 19.45
N LYS A 112 -3.45 10.68 20.14
CA LYS A 112 -2.51 11.60 19.47
C LYS A 112 -1.56 10.80 18.58
N ASP A 113 -0.86 9.83 19.17
CA ASP A 113 0.17 9.08 18.46
C ASP A 113 -0.42 8.17 17.38
N THR A 114 -1.57 7.56 17.63
CA THR A 114 -2.17 6.61 16.69
C THR A 114 -2.82 7.30 15.49
N PHE A 115 -3.52 8.43 15.69
CA PHE A 115 -4.13 9.19 14.59
C PHE A 115 -3.09 10.08 13.89
N ALA A 116 -2.34 10.90 14.63
CA ALA A 116 -1.38 11.82 14.04
C ALA A 116 -0.18 11.07 13.44
N GLY A 117 0.32 10.01 14.10
CA GLY A 117 1.37 9.17 13.54
C GLY A 117 0.96 8.51 12.22
N TYR A 118 -0.29 8.06 12.11
CA TYR A 118 -0.85 7.57 10.86
C TYR A 118 -0.90 8.70 9.81
N ALA A 119 -1.46 9.86 10.15
CA ALA A 119 -1.56 11.00 9.25
C ALA A 119 -0.18 11.46 8.71
N VAL A 120 0.82 11.62 9.57
CA VAL A 120 2.20 11.96 9.17
C VAL A 120 2.78 10.92 8.21
N SER A 121 2.52 9.63 8.45
CA SER A 121 2.96 8.57 7.54
C SER A 121 2.30 8.69 6.15
N GLN A 122 1.03 9.14 6.09
CA GLN A 122 0.29 9.32 4.85
C GLN A 122 0.76 10.54 4.07
N ILE A 123 1.08 11.65 4.75
CA ILE A 123 1.68 12.85 4.12
C ILE A 123 3.01 12.48 3.45
N LYS A 124 3.87 11.71 4.14
CA LYS A 124 5.13 11.21 3.58
C LYS A 124 4.91 10.30 2.37
N LYS A 125 3.91 9.40 2.43
CA LYS A 125 3.55 8.51 1.31
C LYS A 125 2.95 9.28 0.12
N ALA A 126 2.26 10.40 0.36
CA ALA A 126 1.62 11.18 -0.69
C ALA A 126 2.64 11.73 -1.70
N LYS A 127 3.82 12.16 -1.22
CA LYS A 127 4.94 12.73 -2.00
C LYS A 127 5.95 11.71 -2.55
N GLY A 128 5.68 10.41 -2.43
CA GLY A 128 6.63 9.37 -2.82
C GLY A 128 7.03 9.46 -4.29
N LEU A 129 8.23 9.99 -4.58
CA LEU A 129 8.85 10.08 -5.91
C LEU A 129 8.93 8.72 -6.63
N HIS A 130 8.82 7.60 -5.91
CA HIS A 130 8.84 6.24 -6.46
C HIS A 130 7.46 5.68 -6.81
N LYS A 131 6.37 6.46 -6.72
CA LYS A 131 5.07 5.96 -7.15
C LYS A 131 5.09 5.65 -8.64
N LYS A 132 4.51 4.50 -9.01
CA LYS A 132 4.37 4.05 -10.41
C LYS A 132 3.70 5.12 -11.29
N ILE A 133 2.74 5.87 -10.75
CA ILE A 133 2.09 6.98 -11.47
C ILE A 133 3.07 8.09 -11.92
N LEU A 134 4.13 8.34 -11.13
CA LEU A 134 5.14 9.37 -11.41
C LEU A 134 6.35 8.81 -12.18
N ASN A 135 6.46 7.49 -12.32
CA ASN A 135 7.55 6.81 -13.03
C ASN A 135 6.95 5.84 -14.05
N PRO A 136 6.36 6.35 -15.14
CA PRO A 136 5.82 5.49 -16.17
C PRO A 136 6.92 4.63 -16.79
N ILE A 137 6.62 3.35 -16.97
CA ILE A 137 7.47 2.42 -17.71
C ILE A 137 6.83 2.23 -19.09
N ASP A 138 7.65 2.32 -20.14
CA ASP A 138 7.20 2.13 -21.52
C ASP A 138 6.51 0.78 -21.71
N LYS A 139 5.56 0.74 -22.65
CA LYS A 139 4.84 -0.50 -23.01
C LYS A 139 5.71 -1.48 -23.78
N GLU A 140 6.73 -0.98 -24.47
CA GLU A 140 7.73 -1.82 -25.11
C GLU A 140 8.78 -2.23 -24.07
N ARG A 141 8.90 -3.54 -23.86
CA ARG A 141 9.85 -4.09 -22.90
C ARG A 141 11.27 -3.96 -23.45
N LYS A 142 12.16 -3.30 -22.69
CA LYS A 142 13.60 -3.29 -22.97
C LYS A 142 14.20 -4.70 -22.91
N SER A 143 15.13 -4.95 -23.80
CA SER A 143 15.90 -6.19 -23.93
C SER A 143 17.22 -6.10 -23.13
N ILE A 144 17.97 -7.21 -23.03
CA ILE A 144 19.32 -7.19 -22.44
C ILE A 144 20.25 -6.20 -23.17
N LEU A 145 20.09 -6.02 -24.49
CA LEU A 145 20.94 -5.14 -25.29
C LEU A 145 20.88 -3.68 -24.82
N ASP A 146 19.77 -3.27 -24.20
CA ASP A 146 19.58 -1.94 -23.61
C ASP A 146 20.39 -1.73 -22.32
N PHE A 147 20.90 -2.82 -21.73
CA PHE A 147 21.73 -2.85 -20.52
C PHE A 147 23.18 -3.27 -20.84
N CYS A 148 23.54 -3.28 -22.12
CA CYS A 148 24.88 -3.57 -22.62
C CYS A 148 25.58 -2.29 -23.08
N PHE A 149 26.83 -2.12 -22.68
CA PHE A 149 27.66 -0.94 -22.96
C PHE A 149 29.04 -1.35 -23.45
N ILE A 150 29.55 -0.67 -24.45
CA ILE A 150 30.91 -0.82 -24.96
C ILE A 150 31.82 0.16 -24.22
N LEU A 151 32.92 -0.34 -23.66
CA LEU A 151 33.92 0.52 -23.02
C LEU A 151 34.66 1.34 -24.07
N ASP A 152 34.78 2.65 -23.82
CA ASP A 152 35.49 3.59 -24.68
C ASP A 152 36.28 4.58 -23.83
N GLY A 153 37.60 4.41 -23.80
CA GLY A 153 38.49 5.19 -22.95
C GLY A 153 38.13 5.11 -21.47
N GLN A 154 37.80 6.26 -20.86
CA GLN A 154 37.33 6.37 -19.47
C GLN A 154 35.80 6.29 -19.34
N GLY A 155 35.07 6.15 -20.45
CA GLY A 155 33.62 6.12 -20.50
C GLY A 155 33.07 4.84 -21.12
N SER A 156 31.80 4.91 -21.52
CA SER A 156 31.14 3.82 -22.25
C SER A 156 30.06 4.35 -23.18
N VAL A 157 29.74 3.58 -24.22
CA VAL A 157 28.70 3.87 -25.20
C VAL A 157 27.67 2.74 -25.20
N SER A 158 26.38 3.04 -25.39
CA SER A 158 25.35 2.00 -25.54
C SER A 158 25.72 1.03 -26.67
N LEU A 159 25.56 -0.28 -26.43
CA LEU A 159 25.82 -1.31 -27.43
C LEU A 159 25.02 -1.07 -28.72
N LYS A 160 23.73 -0.72 -28.62
CA LYS A 160 22.88 -0.47 -29.80
C LYS A 160 23.44 0.68 -30.65
N LYS A 161 23.90 1.75 -30.00
CA LYS A 161 24.52 2.89 -30.67
C LYS A 161 25.84 2.48 -31.34
N TRP A 162 26.71 1.77 -30.62
CA TRP A 162 27.98 1.30 -31.15
C TRP A 162 27.80 0.38 -32.36
N LEU A 163 26.86 -0.57 -32.30
CA LEU A 163 26.50 -1.45 -33.42
C LEU A 163 26.06 -0.63 -34.64
N SER A 164 25.16 0.33 -34.45
CA SER A 164 24.70 1.21 -35.53
C SER A 164 25.81 2.04 -36.16
N GLU A 165 26.69 2.64 -35.35
CA GLU A 165 27.79 3.50 -35.83
C GLU A 165 28.85 2.71 -36.61
N HIS A 166 29.03 1.42 -36.29
CA HIS A 166 29.98 0.55 -36.96
C HIS A 166 29.34 -0.32 -38.06
N GLY A 167 28.04 -0.15 -38.35
CA GLY A 167 27.32 -0.95 -39.34
C GLY A 167 27.25 -2.45 -38.99
N LYS A 168 27.26 -2.78 -37.70
CA LYS A 168 27.29 -4.15 -37.16
C LYS A 168 25.90 -4.57 -36.65
N VAL A 169 25.63 -5.88 -36.68
CA VAL A 169 24.38 -6.47 -36.14
C VAL A 169 24.70 -7.47 -35.03
N GLN A 170 23.84 -7.54 -34.00
CA GLN A 170 24.16 -8.28 -32.77
C GLN A 170 24.26 -9.80 -33.00
N GLU A 171 23.57 -10.34 -34.01
CA GLU A 171 23.54 -11.76 -34.37
C GLU A 171 24.91 -12.27 -34.82
N LYS A 172 25.75 -11.38 -35.36
CA LYS A 172 27.11 -11.68 -35.82
C LYS A 172 28.18 -11.41 -34.77
N CYS A 173 27.80 -11.02 -33.57
CA CYS A 173 28.72 -10.79 -32.47
C CYS A 173 29.02 -12.09 -31.72
N GLY A 174 30.29 -12.31 -31.40
CA GLY A 174 30.74 -13.37 -30.50
C GLY A 174 31.22 -12.76 -29.18
N LEU A 175 30.79 -13.33 -28.06
CA LEU A 175 31.25 -12.91 -26.74
C LEU A 175 32.07 -14.00 -26.06
N THR A 176 33.16 -13.60 -25.42
CA THR A 176 33.94 -14.44 -24.49
C THR A 176 33.98 -13.74 -23.15
N ALA A 177 33.62 -14.45 -22.07
CA ALA A 177 33.70 -13.89 -20.72
C ALA A 177 35.15 -13.58 -20.34
N ILE A 178 35.37 -12.48 -19.64
CA ILE A 178 36.70 -12.10 -19.14
C ILE A 178 36.82 -12.54 -17.68
N ASP A 179 37.85 -13.32 -17.39
CA ASP A 179 38.06 -13.87 -16.04
C ASP A 179 38.13 -12.77 -14.97
N HIS A 180 37.61 -13.09 -13.79
CA HIS A 180 37.60 -12.20 -12.61
C HIS A 180 36.86 -10.86 -12.77
N THR A 181 36.06 -10.68 -13.84
CA THR A 181 35.32 -9.44 -14.08
C THR A 181 33.84 -9.70 -14.34
N LYS A 182 32.99 -9.41 -13.34
CA LYS A 182 31.53 -9.67 -13.44
C LYS A 182 30.93 -8.79 -14.55
N GLY A 183 30.22 -9.43 -15.48
CA GLY A 183 29.50 -8.75 -16.56
C GLY A 183 30.40 -8.26 -17.70
N MET A 184 31.69 -8.57 -17.70
CA MET A 184 32.63 -8.13 -18.74
C MET A 184 32.89 -9.23 -19.76
N PHE A 185 32.84 -8.85 -21.04
CA PHE A 185 33.01 -9.72 -22.17
C PHE A 185 33.92 -9.08 -23.22
N ALA A 186 34.78 -9.89 -23.83
CA ALA A 186 35.47 -9.54 -25.05
C ALA A 186 34.49 -9.76 -26.22
N LEU A 187 34.25 -8.71 -27.01
CA LEU A 187 33.35 -8.72 -28.16
C LEU A 187 34.16 -8.91 -29.45
N PHE A 188 33.73 -9.88 -30.24
CA PHE A 188 34.26 -10.22 -31.55
C PHE A 188 33.14 -10.08 -32.58
N TYR A 189 33.50 -9.90 -33.85
CA TYR A 189 32.54 -9.80 -34.94
C TYR A 189 32.91 -10.76 -36.07
N ASP A 190 31.89 -11.40 -36.64
CA ASP A 190 32.05 -12.33 -37.77
C ASP A 190 31.71 -11.63 -39.09
N ASP A 191 32.71 -10.94 -39.67
CA ASP A 191 32.56 -10.30 -40.98
C ASP A 191 32.30 -11.32 -42.11
N SER A 192 32.87 -12.53 -42.00
CA SER A 192 32.79 -13.57 -43.04
C SER A 192 31.57 -14.48 -42.94
N GLN A 193 30.82 -14.44 -41.84
CA GLN A 193 29.69 -15.33 -41.53
C GLN A 193 30.06 -16.82 -41.49
N THR A 194 31.33 -17.13 -41.22
CA THR A 194 31.85 -18.51 -41.23
C THR A 194 32.18 -19.01 -39.83
N LEU A 195 32.14 -18.15 -38.80
CA LEU A 195 32.58 -18.46 -37.44
C LEU A 195 31.43 -18.96 -36.56
N GLY A 196 30.18 -18.83 -37.01
CA GLY A 196 29.02 -19.41 -36.35
C GLY A 196 28.76 -18.85 -34.95
N TYR A 197 29.04 -17.56 -34.74
CA TYR A 197 28.76 -16.89 -33.48
C TYR A 197 27.27 -16.91 -33.14
N LYS A 198 26.96 -16.96 -31.85
CA LYS A 198 25.59 -17.13 -31.33
C LYS A 198 24.84 -15.81 -31.16
N GLY A 199 25.45 -14.69 -31.54
CA GLY A 199 24.99 -13.36 -31.20
C GLY A 199 25.18 -13.00 -29.73
N ILE A 200 24.79 -11.78 -29.36
CA ILE A 200 24.79 -11.31 -27.97
C ILE A 200 23.58 -11.84 -27.22
N ILE A 201 22.41 -11.89 -27.88
CA ILE A 201 21.20 -12.57 -27.41
C ILE A 201 20.64 -13.47 -28.50
N GLN A 202 20.00 -14.57 -28.08
CA GLN A 202 19.35 -15.51 -29.00
C GLN A 202 17.88 -15.21 -29.25
N HIS A 203 17.23 -14.53 -28.31
CA HIS A 203 15.83 -14.11 -28.37
C HIS A 203 15.61 -12.92 -27.43
N GLU A 204 14.57 -12.13 -27.67
CA GLU A 204 14.31 -10.88 -26.94
C GLU A 204 14.04 -11.08 -25.45
N GLU A 205 13.50 -12.23 -25.06
CA GLU A 205 13.18 -12.57 -23.66
C GLU A 205 14.36 -13.19 -22.89
N ALA A 206 15.56 -13.20 -23.46
CA ALA A 206 16.72 -13.78 -22.80
C ALA A 206 16.97 -13.14 -21.43
N ASN A 207 17.49 -13.96 -20.50
CA ASN A 207 17.89 -13.53 -19.14
C ASN A 207 19.41 -13.46 -18.96
N GLN A 208 20.17 -13.83 -19.99
CA GLN A 208 21.63 -13.78 -20.02
C GLN A 208 22.13 -13.49 -21.44
N VAL A 209 23.34 -12.95 -21.55
CA VAL A 209 24.05 -12.85 -22.82
C VAL A 209 24.56 -14.22 -23.27
N SER A 210 24.73 -14.42 -24.57
CA SER A 210 25.24 -15.64 -25.16
C SER A 210 26.74 -15.56 -25.43
N VAL A 211 27.48 -16.57 -24.98
CA VAL A 211 28.92 -16.71 -25.27
C VAL A 211 29.14 -17.60 -26.49
N SER A 212 30.19 -17.28 -27.25
CA SER A 212 30.56 -17.97 -28.49
C SER A 212 31.96 -18.58 -28.39
N SER A 213 32.21 -19.63 -29.16
CA SER A 213 33.56 -20.18 -29.31
C SER A 213 34.36 -19.29 -30.26
N VAL A 214 35.42 -18.65 -29.76
CA VAL A 214 36.25 -17.72 -30.52
C VAL A 214 37.65 -18.31 -30.74
N PRO A 215 38.21 -18.28 -31.96
CA PRO A 215 39.58 -18.70 -32.23
C PRO A 215 40.62 -17.91 -31.42
N LYS A 216 41.69 -18.58 -30.97
CA LYS A 216 42.70 -17.99 -30.05
C LYS A 216 43.51 -16.83 -30.64
N ASP A 217 43.56 -16.72 -31.96
CA ASP A 217 44.32 -15.73 -32.72
C ASP A 217 43.52 -14.46 -33.06
N LYS A 218 42.21 -14.45 -32.78
CA LYS A 218 41.35 -13.29 -33.02
C LYS A 218 41.55 -12.22 -31.95
N ARG A 219 41.63 -10.96 -32.38
CA ARG A 219 41.62 -9.81 -31.49
C ARG A 219 40.18 -9.34 -31.25
N PRO A 220 39.82 -8.97 -30.01
CA PRO A 220 38.51 -8.40 -29.75
C PRO A 220 38.37 -7.05 -30.46
N GLU A 221 37.18 -6.82 -31.00
CA GLU A 221 36.77 -5.54 -31.57
C GLU A 221 36.52 -4.50 -30.47
N ALA A 222 36.00 -4.95 -29.33
CA ALA A 222 35.66 -4.10 -28.20
C ALA A 222 35.53 -4.91 -26.90
N TYR A 223 35.41 -4.20 -25.78
CA TYR A 223 35.04 -4.77 -24.50
C TYR A 223 33.62 -4.35 -24.14
N LEU A 224 32.76 -5.34 -23.88
CA LEU A 224 31.37 -5.18 -23.55
C LEU A 224 31.16 -5.38 -22.05
N PHE A 225 30.51 -4.42 -21.40
CA PHE A 225 29.90 -4.58 -20.09
C PHE A 225 28.40 -4.85 -20.23
N SER A 226 27.93 -5.96 -19.66
CA SER A 226 26.51 -6.33 -19.60
C SER A 226 26.02 -6.24 -18.15
N ASN A 227 25.19 -5.24 -17.85
CA ASN A 227 24.64 -5.01 -16.52
C ASN A 227 23.40 -5.88 -16.26
N LEU A 228 23.62 -7.19 -16.10
CA LEU A 228 22.53 -8.16 -15.89
C LEU A 228 21.78 -7.93 -14.57
N ASP A 229 22.44 -7.37 -13.55
CA ASP A 229 21.78 -7.03 -12.29
C ASP A 229 20.74 -5.93 -12.51
N ALA A 230 21.08 -4.86 -13.24
CA ALA A 230 20.14 -3.79 -13.59
C ALA A 230 18.99 -4.28 -14.51
N TYR A 231 19.28 -5.17 -15.46
CA TYR A 231 18.24 -5.78 -16.31
C TYR A 231 17.26 -6.64 -15.48
N SER A 232 17.77 -7.40 -14.50
CA SER A 232 16.94 -8.21 -13.61
C SER A 232 16.01 -7.34 -12.76
N THR A 233 16.54 -6.26 -12.16
CA THR A 233 15.74 -5.26 -11.43
C THR A 233 14.67 -4.65 -12.34
N TYR A 234 15.05 -4.22 -13.55
CA TYR A 234 14.11 -3.69 -14.53
C TYR A 234 12.98 -4.68 -14.87
N CYS A 235 13.29 -5.97 -15.10
CA CYS A 235 12.28 -6.97 -15.43
C CYS A 235 11.27 -7.18 -14.28
N LYS A 236 11.73 -7.12 -13.04
CA LYS A 236 10.87 -7.15 -11.86
C LYS A 236 9.96 -5.92 -11.82
N ASP A 237 10.54 -4.73 -11.94
CA ASP A 237 9.82 -3.47 -11.87
C ASP A 237 8.81 -3.32 -13.01
N TYR A 238 9.17 -3.73 -14.23
CA TYR A 238 8.28 -3.77 -15.41
C TYR A 238 7.06 -4.65 -15.15
N ARG A 239 7.26 -5.88 -14.66
CA ARG A 239 6.15 -6.80 -14.37
C ARG A 239 5.24 -6.25 -13.29
N GLU A 240 5.81 -5.74 -12.20
CA GLU A 240 5.05 -5.13 -11.12
C GLU A 240 4.28 -3.89 -11.59
N TYR A 241 4.89 -3.06 -12.45
CA TYR A 241 4.26 -1.88 -13.02
C TYR A 241 3.05 -2.24 -13.87
N TRP A 242 3.20 -3.14 -14.84
CA TRP A 242 2.12 -3.49 -15.74
C TRP A 242 1.00 -4.28 -15.06
N LYS A 243 1.33 -5.12 -14.07
CA LYS A 243 0.32 -5.70 -13.18
C LYS A 243 -0.48 -4.62 -12.44
N TRP A 244 0.20 -3.60 -11.91
CA TRP A 244 -0.48 -2.47 -11.29
C TRP A 244 -1.33 -1.69 -12.30
N VAL A 245 -0.89 -1.51 -13.55
CA VAL A 245 -1.70 -0.88 -14.61
C VAL A 245 -2.97 -1.68 -14.91
N GLU A 246 -2.90 -3.00 -14.89
CA GLU A 246 -4.03 -3.90 -15.13
C GLU A 246 -5.04 -3.90 -13.95
N GLU A 247 -4.54 -3.84 -12.71
CA GLU A 247 -5.35 -3.91 -11.49
C GLU A 247 -5.76 -2.54 -10.92
N ARG A 248 -5.27 -1.42 -11.47
CA ARG A 248 -5.50 -0.09 -10.88
C ARG A 248 -6.96 0.33 -10.98
N ASN A 249 -7.41 1.08 -9.98
CA ASN A 249 -8.64 1.84 -10.05
C ASN A 249 -8.46 3.04 -11.00
N GLU A 250 -9.11 3.00 -12.17
CA GLU A 250 -8.98 4.03 -13.21
C GLU A 250 -9.47 5.40 -12.75
N ASP A 251 -10.56 5.48 -11.98
CA ASP A 251 -11.08 6.76 -11.48
C ASP A 251 -10.05 7.47 -10.60
N ARG A 252 -9.41 6.73 -9.68
CA ARG A 252 -8.36 7.28 -8.81
C ARG A 252 -7.13 7.72 -9.60
N TYR A 253 -6.79 7.01 -10.67
CA TYR A 253 -5.67 7.38 -11.54
C TYR A 253 -5.99 8.65 -12.35
N ASN A 254 -7.19 8.73 -12.92
CA ASN A 254 -7.64 9.88 -13.71
C ASN A 254 -7.70 11.13 -12.85
N VAL A 255 -8.31 11.08 -11.66
CA VAL A 255 -8.35 12.22 -10.73
C VAL A 255 -6.94 12.77 -10.47
N ASN A 256 -5.97 11.91 -10.12
CA ASN A 256 -4.60 12.33 -9.83
C ASN A 256 -3.88 12.93 -11.05
N GLN A 257 -4.17 12.46 -12.27
CA GLN A 257 -3.64 13.06 -13.50
C GLN A 257 -4.32 14.39 -13.83
N THR A 258 -5.64 14.48 -13.69
CA THR A 258 -6.43 15.63 -14.14
C THR A 258 -6.13 16.90 -13.34
N HIS A 259 -5.91 16.81 -12.03
CA HIS A 259 -5.58 18.00 -11.23
C HIS A 259 -4.09 18.39 -11.29
N GLY A 260 -3.20 17.55 -11.84
CA GLY A 260 -1.80 17.89 -12.14
C GLY A 260 -0.89 18.13 -10.91
N GLN A 261 -1.38 17.91 -9.69
CA GLN A 261 -0.62 18.23 -8.46
C GLN A 261 0.34 17.10 -7.99
N ASN A 262 0.47 16.01 -8.74
CA ASN A 262 1.41 14.90 -8.45
C ASN A 262 1.32 14.29 -7.03
N TYR A 263 0.16 14.38 -6.36
CA TYR A 263 -0.11 13.73 -5.07
C TYR A 263 -1.47 13.00 -5.09
N ASP A 264 -1.70 12.14 -4.11
CA ASP A 264 -2.93 11.34 -3.99
C ASP A 264 -4.01 12.09 -3.20
N SER A 265 -4.94 12.75 -3.89
CA SER A 265 -5.95 13.63 -3.30
C SER A 265 -6.93 12.92 -2.35
N LYS A 266 -7.36 11.70 -2.68
CA LYS A 266 -8.18 10.85 -1.79
C LYS A 266 -7.45 10.55 -0.49
N ASN A 267 -6.16 10.20 -0.57
CA ASN A 267 -5.35 9.92 0.61
C ASN A 267 -5.12 11.17 1.48
N MET A 268 -4.91 12.32 0.84
CA MET A 268 -4.74 13.59 1.55
C MET A 268 -6.03 14.03 2.25
N MET A 269 -7.18 13.93 1.60
CA MET A 269 -8.47 14.17 2.25
C MET A 269 -8.64 13.28 3.48
N HIS A 270 -8.37 11.99 3.36
CA HIS A 270 -8.47 11.05 4.48
C HIS A 270 -7.52 11.41 5.64
N THR A 271 -6.32 11.90 5.31
CA THR A 271 -5.33 12.37 6.28
C THR A 271 -5.86 13.56 7.07
N ILE A 272 -6.43 14.56 6.39
CA ILE A 272 -7.02 15.74 7.05
C ILE A 272 -8.20 15.33 7.93
N ARG A 273 -9.08 14.45 7.42
CA ARG A 273 -10.20 13.92 8.20
C ARG A 273 -9.73 13.20 9.47
N LEU A 274 -8.68 12.38 9.39
CA LEU A 274 -8.11 11.71 10.58
C LEU A 274 -7.60 12.70 11.63
N LEU A 275 -6.89 13.75 11.20
CA LEU A 275 -6.42 14.79 12.10
C LEU A 275 -7.59 15.54 12.75
N GLN A 276 -8.64 15.85 11.98
CA GLN A 276 -9.85 16.48 12.51
C GLN A 276 -10.58 15.59 13.54
N SER A 277 -10.65 14.28 13.30
CA SER A 277 -11.19 13.33 14.29
C SER A 277 -10.34 13.28 15.56
N CYS A 278 -9.01 13.32 15.44
CA CYS A 278 -8.10 13.36 16.58
C CYS A 278 -8.26 14.65 17.41
N GLU A 279 -8.31 15.80 16.74
CA GLU A 279 -8.56 17.10 17.37
C GLU A 279 -9.89 17.09 18.13
N GLN A 280 -10.94 16.52 17.52
CA GLN A 280 -12.24 16.39 18.14
C GLN A 280 -12.22 15.53 19.41
N ILE A 281 -11.49 14.42 19.42
CA ILE A 281 -11.35 13.57 20.61
C ILE A 281 -10.81 14.40 21.78
N PHE A 282 -9.75 15.19 21.56
CA PHE A 282 -9.16 15.98 22.64
C PHE A 282 -10.01 17.20 23.04
N ARG A 283 -10.74 17.78 22.08
CA ARG A 283 -11.58 18.96 22.33
C ARG A 283 -12.89 18.61 23.02
N ASN A 284 -13.54 17.54 22.59
CA ASN A 284 -14.91 17.19 22.97
C ASN A 284 -15.01 15.90 23.81
N HIS A 285 -13.90 15.21 24.05
CA HIS A 285 -13.88 13.92 24.76
C HIS A 285 -14.82 12.87 24.11
N SER A 286 -15.01 12.96 22.79
CA SER A 286 -15.88 12.10 22.01
C SER A 286 -15.39 12.01 20.58
N LEU A 287 -15.73 10.92 19.89
CA LEU A 287 -15.46 10.71 18.47
C LEU A 287 -16.77 10.80 17.70
N GLN A 288 -16.91 11.78 16.81
CA GLN A 288 -18.05 11.86 15.90
C GLN A 288 -17.63 11.42 14.50
N ILE A 289 -18.42 10.52 13.93
CA ILE A 289 -18.12 9.97 12.61
C ILE A 289 -18.64 10.87 11.49
N ARG A 290 -19.80 11.51 11.67
CA ARG A 290 -20.32 12.41 10.63
C ARG A 290 -19.50 13.70 10.61
N VAL A 291 -18.91 14.02 9.46
CA VAL A 291 -18.17 15.28 9.29
C VAL A 291 -19.13 16.46 9.13
N ASN A 292 -18.71 17.63 9.59
CA ASN A 292 -19.43 18.89 9.45
C ASN A 292 -18.88 19.78 8.31
N ASN A 293 -17.68 19.50 7.82
CA ASN A 293 -16.98 20.24 6.76
C ASN A 293 -16.92 19.43 5.44
N ARG A 294 -18.04 18.80 5.07
CA ARG A 294 -18.14 17.91 3.90
C ARG A 294 -17.58 18.55 2.62
N ASP A 295 -17.95 19.80 2.35
CA ASP A 295 -17.59 20.48 1.11
C ASP A 295 -16.08 20.70 1.01
N GLU A 296 -15.42 21.11 2.10
CA GLU A 296 -13.97 21.25 2.17
C GLU A 296 -13.25 19.92 1.91
N LEU A 297 -13.69 18.84 2.56
CA LEU A 297 -13.07 17.52 2.37
C LEU A 297 -13.26 17.01 0.94
N LEU A 298 -14.42 17.24 0.33
CA LEU A 298 -14.65 16.88 -1.07
C LEU A 298 -13.86 17.76 -2.05
N ASP A 299 -13.64 19.02 -1.72
CA ASP A 299 -12.82 19.94 -2.50
C ASP A 299 -11.33 19.49 -2.51
N ILE A 300 -10.83 19.03 -1.35
CA ILE A 300 -9.52 18.39 -1.25
C ILE A 300 -9.49 17.07 -2.05
N LYS A 301 -10.53 16.23 -1.95
CA LYS A 301 -10.64 14.96 -2.68
C LYS A 301 -10.68 15.19 -4.20
N ALA A 302 -11.28 16.29 -4.66
CA ALA A 302 -11.32 16.67 -6.06
C ALA A 302 -9.97 17.16 -6.60
N GLY A 303 -9.01 17.47 -5.71
CA GLY A 303 -7.68 17.95 -6.09
C GLY A 303 -7.60 19.46 -6.35
N ASN A 304 -8.58 20.23 -5.85
CA ASN A 304 -8.61 21.69 -6.04
C ASN A 304 -7.64 22.45 -5.13
N TRP A 305 -7.02 21.76 -4.16
CA TRP A 305 -6.03 22.32 -3.24
C TRP A 305 -4.61 22.04 -3.73
N SER A 306 -3.67 22.95 -3.48
CA SER A 306 -2.25 22.63 -3.68
C SER A 306 -1.77 21.68 -2.58
N TYR A 307 -0.70 20.94 -2.87
CA TYR A 307 -0.07 20.09 -1.86
C TYR A 307 0.39 20.92 -0.64
N GLU A 308 0.98 22.09 -0.90
CA GLU A 308 1.48 23.01 0.12
C GLU A 308 0.37 23.47 1.05
N ALA A 309 -0.79 23.86 0.51
CA ALA A 309 -1.94 24.28 1.31
C ALA A 309 -2.49 23.14 2.19
N ILE A 310 -2.48 21.91 1.70
CA ILE A 310 -2.92 20.76 2.49
C ILE A 310 -1.92 20.45 3.61
N VAL A 311 -0.62 20.53 3.33
CA VAL A 311 0.42 20.32 4.36
C VAL A 311 0.34 21.39 5.44
N GLU A 312 0.21 22.65 5.06
CA GLU A 312 0.01 23.76 6.01
C GLU A 312 -1.23 23.51 6.88
N LYS A 313 -2.35 23.08 6.28
CA LYS A 313 -3.55 22.71 7.04
C LYS A 313 -3.29 21.54 8.00
N ALA A 314 -2.55 20.53 7.58
CA ALA A 314 -2.20 19.39 8.42
C ALA A 314 -1.30 19.80 9.60
N GLU A 315 -0.32 20.67 9.37
CA GLU A 315 0.56 21.22 10.41
C GLU A 315 -0.24 22.02 11.44
N ASN A 316 -1.13 22.91 11.00
CA ASN A 316 -2.04 23.66 11.87
C ASN A 316 -2.93 22.73 12.73
N LEU A 317 -3.45 21.65 12.14
CA LEU A 317 -4.23 20.65 12.88
C LEU A 317 -3.37 19.89 13.91
N ILE A 318 -2.13 19.55 13.57
CA ILE A 318 -1.20 18.90 14.50
C ILE A 318 -0.92 19.82 15.68
N GLU A 319 -0.61 21.10 15.45
CA GLU A 319 -0.40 22.09 16.52
C GLU A 319 -1.65 22.22 17.42
N SER A 320 -2.84 22.28 16.83
CA SER A 320 -4.11 22.30 17.59
C SER A 320 -4.29 21.03 18.45
N ILE A 321 -4.00 19.85 17.88
CA ILE A 321 -4.03 18.57 18.61
C ILE A 321 -3.03 18.61 19.78
N GLU A 322 -1.81 19.11 19.58
CA GLU A 322 -0.82 19.20 20.66
C GLU A 322 -1.29 20.10 21.79
N HIS A 323 -1.87 21.24 21.45
CA HIS A 323 -2.45 22.16 22.42
C HIS A 323 -3.56 21.49 23.24
N HIS A 324 -4.57 20.91 22.58
CA HIS A 324 -5.69 20.26 23.26
C HIS A 324 -5.27 19.01 24.04
N HIS A 325 -4.33 18.23 23.53
CA HIS A 325 -3.74 17.09 24.22
C HIS A 325 -3.07 17.51 25.54
N SER A 326 -2.33 18.63 25.55
CA SER A 326 -1.64 19.11 26.75
C SER A 326 -2.61 19.51 27.88
N LEU A 327 -3.82 19.92 27.52
CA LEU A 327 -4.88 20.33 28.44
C LEU A 327 -5.87 19.19 28.77
N SER A 328 -5.77 18.05 28.08
CA SER A 328 -6.76 16.99 28.16
C SER A 328 -6.71 16.22 29.48
N LEU A 329 -7.90 15.89 30.00
CA LEU A 329 -8.08 15.03 31.16
C LEU A 329 -8.26 13.55 30.79
N LEU A 330 -8.17 13.21 29.50
CA LEU A 330 -8.19 11.81 29.07
C LEU A 330 -7.04 11.03 29.73
N PRO A 331 -7.26 9.75 30.06
CA PRO A 331 -6.21 8.92 30.64
C PRO A 331 -5.07 8.72 29.63
N GLU A 332 -3.87 8.38 30.11
CA GLU A 332 -2.73 8.12 29.23
C GLU A 332 -3.04 6.95 28.29
N SER A 333 -3.56 5.85 28.81
CA SER A 333 -4.03 4.68 28.06
C SER A 333 -5.44 4.26 28.51
N PRO A 334 -6.20 3.49 27.72
CA PRO A 334 -7.46 2.94 28.19
C PRO A 334 -7.25 1.98 29.37
N ASP A 335 -8.27 1.83 30.23
CA ASP A 335 -8.19 0.98 31.41
C ASP A 335 -8.25 -0.50 31.01
N LEU A 336 -7.08 -1.14 30.97
CA LEU A 336 -6.94 -2.54 30.58
C LEU A 336 -7.72 -3.49 31.48
N GLU A 337 -7.75 -3.23 32.79
CA GLU A 337 -8.46 -4.10 33.73
C GLU A 337 -9.97 -4.02 33.51
N LYS A 338 -10.50 -2.80 33.37
CA LYS A 338 -11.92 -2.55 33.08
C LYS A 338 -12.35 -3.23 31.78
N THR A 339 -11.67 -2.98 30.67
CA THR A 339 -12.09 -3.55 29.38
C THR A 339 -11.90 -5.07 29.33
N THR A 340 -10.92 -5.62 30.06
CA THR A 340 -10.73 -7.06 30.18
C THR A 340 -11.91 -7.70 30.92
N LYS A 341 -12.39 -7.09 32.00
CA LYS A 341 -13.61 -7.54 32.70
C LYS A 341 -14.83 -7.52 31.78
N ILE A 342 -14.99 -6.46 30.98
CA ILE A 342 -16.08 -6.36 29.99
C ILE A 342 -15.98 -7.50 28.95
N LEU A 343 -14.78 -7.75 28.39
CA LEU A 343 -14.59 -8.84 27.42
C LEU A 343 -14.86 -10.22 28.03
N VAL A 344 -14.43 -10.45 29.27
CA VAL A 344 -14.74 -11.69 30.01
C VAL A 344 -16.25 -11.85 30.18
N GLN A 345 -16.95 -10.81 30.61
CA GLN A 345 -18.41 -10.83 30.76
C GLN A 345 -19.12 -11.14 29.43
N ILE A 346 -18.67 -10.57 28.31
CA ILE A 346 -19.19 -10.89 26.97
C ILE A 346 -19.00 -12.39 26.68
N ARG A 347 -17.80 -12.92 26.92
CA ARG A 347 -17.47 -14.33 26.68
C ARG A 347 -18.25 -15.29 27.57
N GLU A 348 -18.46 -14.94 28.84
CA GLU A 348 -19.28 -15.73 29.76
C GLU A 348 -20.73 -15.82 29.27
N GLN A 349 -21.30 -14.73 28.75
CA GLN A 349 -22.65 -14.78 28.18
C GLN A 349 -22.72 -15.58 26.87
N LEU A 350 -21.67 -15.52 26.04
CA LEU A 350 -21.59 -16.27 24.77
C LEU A 350 -21.36 -17.77 24.97
N TYR A 351 -20.59 -18.17 25.99
CA TYR A 351 -20.14 -19.56 26.18
C TYR A 351 -20.68 -20.24 27.45
N GLY A 352 -21.34 -19.49 28.33
CA GLY A 352 -21.79 -19.91 29.66
C GLY A 352 -23.11 -20.69 29.69
N LYS A 353 -23.78 -20.83 28.55
CA LYS A 353 -24.85 -21.83 28.39
C LYS A 353 -24.22 -23.12 27.89
N SER A 354 -24.06 -24.09 28.80
CA SER A 354 -23.79 -25.49 28.48
C SER A 354 -25.08 -26.28 28.62
#